data_AF-A0A1Y2D2N6-F1
#
_entry.id   AF-A0A1Y2D2N6-F1
#
_cell.length_a   1.000
_cell.length_b   1.000
_cell.length_c   1.000
_cell.angle_alpha   90.00
_cell.angle_beta   90.00
_cell.angle_gamma   90.00
#
_symmetry.space_group_name_H-M   'P 1'
#
loop_
_entity.id
_entity.type
_entity.pdbx_description
1 polymer ?
#
loop_
_entity_poly.entity_id
_entity_poly.type
_entity_poly.pdbx_seq_one_letter_code
_entity_poly.pdbx_strand_id
1 'polypeptide(L)'
;MDADSESTASATNPDRQYNPNSGRGRRRTSAEPASKRAGQLRDAQRALRERKLAYISGLENEVASLKNEVKDVQSLRERIRQLEFEALLSSSTSASTSQSPAPAPAIAPSPCLNCSAESFKSSMYFVQIQTLQAQMVQLKAELDLWKSEAIRYRAPLALITASPHFRHVHGPIEVETTRILMKSIPSLKNSKNVDVVLQHISDRVREREMLKPKEWLARCMRAFTDMFDECTVMDRLKVIEAMAVFYERNKNHFGFLYDLWDRFVAIEPTNLKPINLDLSKPNHQRMQQLNSPSSILPPEVPKL
;
A
#
# COMPACT_ATOMS: atom_id res chain seq x y z
N MET A 1 -66.11 23.24 8.23
CA MET A 1 -65.34 23.43 9.48
C MET A 1 -64.11 22.57 9.33
N ASP A 2 -63.11 23.27 8.82
CA ASP A 2 -61.90 22.82 8.18
C ASP A 2 -60.79 22.60 9.22
N ALA A 3 -59.93 21.61 8.99
CA ALA A 3 -58.60 21.55 9.61
C ALA A 3 -57.71 20.54 8.85
N ASP A 4 -57.40 20.86 7.60
CA ASP A 4 -56.31 20.22 6.86
C ASP A 4 -54.96 20.72 7.42
N SER A 5 -54.18 19.79 7.99
CA SER A 5 -52.85 20.05 8.53
C SER A 5 -51.80 19.61 7.51
N GLU A 6 -51.36 20.56 6.68
CA GLU A 6 -50.29 20.37 5.69
C GLU A 6 -48.92 20.24 6.38
N SER A 7 -48.45 18.99 6.49
CA SER A 7 -47.07 18.65 6.84
C SER A 7 -46.14 18.89 5.63
N THR A 8 -45.44 20.02 5.62
CA THR A 8 -44.38 20.33 4.66
C THR A 8 -43.13 19.48 4.92
N ALA A 9 -43.05 18.33 4.25
CA ALA A 9 -41.85 17.50 4.20
C ALA A 9 -40.73 18.24 3.44
N SER A 10 -39.71 18.69 4.16
CA SER A 10 -38.53 19.35 3.60
C SER A 10 -37.71 18.35 2.77
N ALA A 11 -37.78 18.48 1.45
CA ALA A 11 -37.04 17.66 0.50
C ALA A 11 -35.52 17.78 0.75
N THR A 12 -34.92 16.68 1.21
CA THR A 12 -33.48 16.55 1.39
C THR A 12 -32.81 16.42 0.02
N ASN A 13 -32.20 17.52 -0.43
CA ASN A 13 -31.47 17.59 -1.69
C ASN A 13 -30.16 16.76 -1.58
N PRO A 14 -30.02 15.63 -2.31
CA PRO A 14 -28.93 14.67 -2.11
C PRO A 14 -27.56 15.15 -2.62
N ASP A 15 -27.50 16.29 -3.30
CA ASP A 15 -26.31 16.73 -4.04
C ASP A 15 -25.44 17.78 -3.32
N ARG A 16 -25.56 17.88 -1.99
CA ARG A 16 -24.69 18.78 -1.22
C ARG A 16 -23.30 18.19 -1.08
N GLN A 17 -22.43 18.57 -2.00
CA GLN A 17 -20.98 18.37 -1.96
C GLN A 17 -20.44 18.69 -0.55
N TYR A 18 -19.80 17.70 0.08
CA TYR A 18 -19.32 17.79 1.44
C TYR A 18 -18.37 18.99 1.60
N ASN A 19 -18.80 20.00 2.35
CA ASN A 19 -17.97 21.16 2.65
C ASN A 19 -17.35 20.97 4.05
N PRO A 20 -16.04 20.63 4.14
CA PRO A 20 -15.34 20.40 5.40
C PRO A 20 -15.28 21.65 6.30
N ASN A 21 -15.51 22.83 5.73
CA ASN A 21 -15.51 24.12 6.43
C ASN A 21 -16.92 24.60 6.81
N SER A 22 -17.97 23.81 6.55
CA SER A 22 -19.36 24.26 6.79
C SER A 22 -19.71 24.51 8.26
N GLY A 23 -18.83 24.15 9.21
CA GLY A 23 -19.09 24.27 10.66
C GLY A 23 -20.35 23.52 11.11
N ARG A 24 -20.93 22.69 10.24
CA ARG A 24 -22.23 22.04 10.38
C ARG A 24 -22.04 20.68 11.06
N GLY A 25 -21.27 20.70 12.15
CA GLY A 25 -21.09 19.59 13.07
C GLY A 25 -21.09 20.16 14.47
N ARG A 26 -22.22 20.01 15.18
CA ARG A 26 -22.50 20.49 16.55
C ARG A 26 -21.83 21.83 16.88
N ARG A 27 -22.59 22.93 16.71
CA ARG A 27 -22.21 24.27 17.20
C ARG A 27 -21.55 24.12 18.58
N ARG A 28 -20.38 24.74 18.76
CA ARG A 28 -19.70 24.81 20.06
C ARG A 28 -20.70 25.41 21.05
N THR A 29 -21.36 24.57 21.83
CA THR A 29 -22.25 25.05 22.89
C THR A 29 -21.33 25.56 23.98
N SER A 30 -21.40 26.87 24.23
CA SER A 30 -20.79 27.51 25.39
C SER A 30 -21.49 27.12 26.71
N ALA A 31 -22.54 26.29 26.63
CA ALA A 31 -23.26 25.77 27.77
C ALA A 31 -22.32 24.99 28.71
N GLU A 32 -22.35 25.41 29.97
CA GLU A 32 -21.63 24.79 31.08
C GLU A 32 -21.95 23.29 31.13
N PRO A 33 -20.94 22.41 31.26
CA PRO A 33 -21.16 20.98 31.26
C PRO A 33 -22.02 20.57 32.46
N ALA A 34 -23.02 19.72 32.24
CA ALA A 34 -23.94 19.25 33.29
C ALA A 34 -23.25 18.52 34.46
N SER A 35 -21.97 18.14 34.32
CA SER A 35 -21.17 17.57 35.41
C SER A 35 -19.68 17.84 35.23
N LYS A 36 -18.93 17.81 36.35
CA LYS A 36 -17.46 17.94 36.37
C LYS A 36 -16.76 16.92 35.46
N ARG A 37 -17.25 15.67 35.45
CA ARG A 37 -16.72 14.59 34.59
C ARG A 37 -16.96 14.88 33.10
N ALA A 38 -18.12 15.44 32.75
CA ALA A 38 -18.39 15.85 31.37
C ALA A 38 -17.48 17.01 30.93
N GLY A 39 -17.13 17.92 31.85
CA GLY A 39 -16.11 18.96 31.61
C GLY A 39 -14.75 18.38 31.28
N GLN A 40 -14.23 17.48 32.14
CA GLN A 40 -12.94 16.83 31.93
C GLN A 40 -12.86 16.07 30.60
N LEU A 41 -13.93 15.37 30.20
CA LEU A 41 -13.99 14.68 28.91
C LEU A 41 -13.95 15.65 27.73
N ARG A 42 -14.64 16.80 27.81
CA ARG A 42 -14.59 17.84 26.76
C ARG A 42 -13.18 18.43 26.64
N ASP A 43 -12.50 18.65 27.76
CA ASP A 43 -11.15 19.23 27.77
C ASP A 43 -10.11 18.22 27.26
N ALA A 44 -10.21 16.96 27.68
CA ALA A 44 -9.37 15.88 27.15
C ALA A 44 -9.54 15.70 25.63
N GLN A 45 -10.78 15.80 25.12
CA GLN A 45 -11.04 15.76 23.69
C GLN A 45 -10.48 16.98 22.94
N ARG A 46 -10.54 18.19 23.53
CA ARG A 46 -9.92 19.39 22.96
C ARG A 46 -8.41 19.24 22.87
N ALA A 47 -7.76 18.86 23.97
CA ALA A 47 -6.33 18.61 24.01
C ALA A 47 -5.91 17.53 22.99
N LEU A 48 -6.69 16.47 22.81
CA LEU A 48 -6.42 15.46 21.79
C LEU A 48 -6.49 16.02 20.37
N ARG A 49 -7.51 16.85 20.05
CA ARG A 49 -7.63 17.48 18.72
C ARG A 49 -6.50 18.46 18.48
N GLU A 50 -6.12 19.25 19.47
CA GLU A 50 -4.99 20.19 19.40
C GLU A 50 -3.68 19.44 19.13
N ARG A 51 -3.39 18.35 19.86
CA ARG A 51 -2.22 17.50 19.59
C ARG A 51 -2.23 16.91 18.18
N LYS A 52 -3.39 16.45 17.70
CA LYS A 52 -3.52 15.93 16.33
C LYS A 52 -3.28 17.01 15.28
N LEU A 53 -3.82 18.22 15.47
CA LEU A 53 -3.60 19.35 14.57
C LEU A 53 -2.13 19.78 14.56
N ALA A 54 -1.48 19.84 15.73
CA ALA A 54 -0.05 20.14 15.83
C ALA A 54 0.80 19.08 15.12
N TYR A 55 0.47 17.79 15.27
CA TYR A 55 1.16 16.71 14.56
C TYR A 55 0.99 16.80 13.04
N ILE A 56 -0.23 17.04 12.55
CA ILE A 56 -0.50 17.21 11.12
C ILE A 56 0.29 18.42 10.58
N SER A 57 0.26 19.55 11.28
CA SER A 57 1.04 20.73 10.90
C SER A 57 2.55 20.45 10.90
N GLY A 58 3.05 19.65 11.85
CA GLY A 58 4.44 19.19 11.86
C GLY A 58 4.80 18.37 10.61
N LEU A 59 3.97 17.40 10.24
CA LEU A 59 4.15 16.60 9.03
C LEU A 59 4.07 17.45 7.76
N GLU A 60 3.15 18.40 7.69
CA GLU A 60 3.03 19.32 6.54
C GLU A 60 4.30 20.17 6.38
N ASN A 61 4.86 20.67 7.49
CA ASN A 61 6.12 21.41 7.48
C ASN A 61 7.31 20.54 7.06
N GLU A 62 7.38 19.30 7.55
CA GLU A 62 8.44 18.35 7.18
C GLU A 62 8.39 18.01 5.69
N VAL A 63 7.20 17.74 5.14
CA VAL A 63 7.01 17.51 3.70
C VAL A 63 7.39 18.74 2.88
N ALA A 64 7.07 19.95 3.37
CA ALA A 64 7.48 21.19 2.71
C ALA A 64 9.01 21.35 2.70
N SER A 65 9.69 21.03 3.81
CA SER A 65 11.16 21.06 3.91
C SER A 65 11.79 20.07 2.95
N LEU A 66 11.37 18.81 2.96
CA LEU A 66 11.88 17.76 2.07
C LEU A 66 11.65 18.11 0.59
N LYS A 67 10.52 18.74 0.24
CA LYS A 67 10.29 19.23 -1.13
C LYS A 67 11.27 20.31 -1.56
N ASN A 68 11.70 21.18 -0.64
CA ASN A 68 12.71 22.19 -0.94
C ASN A 68 14.09 21.55 -1.11
N GLU A 69 14.47 20.62 -0.22
CA GLU A 69 15.72 19.86 -0.36
C GLU A 69 15.81 19.11 -1.69
N VAL A 70 14.71 18.48 -2.14
CA VAL A 70 14.65 17.82 -3.45
C VAL A 70 14.89 18.81 -4.60
N LYS A 71 14.34 20.03 -4.53
CA LYS A 71 14.58 21.08 -5.53
C LYS A 71 16.05 21.52 -5.54
N ASP A 72 16.67 21.66 -4.38
CA ASP A 72 18.08 22.03 -4.26
C ASP A 72 18.99 20.94 -4.85
N VAL A 73 18.70 19.67 -4.58
CA VAL A 73 19.43 18.54 -5.19
C VAL A 73 19.26 18.53 -6.72
N GLN A 74 18.06 18.85 -7.22
CA GLN A 74 17.83 18.94 -8.67
C GLN A 74 18.62 20.09 -9.31
N SER A 75 18.64 21.27 -8.70
CA SER A 75 19.40 22.41 -9.22
C SER A 75 20.91 22.15 -9.23
N LEU A 76 21.44 21.50 -8.19
CA LEU A 76 22.84 21.07 -8.13
C LEU A 76 23.17 20.04 -9.21
N ARG A 77 22.30 19.05 -9.46
CA ARG A 77 22.48 18.07 -10.54
C ARG A 77 22.51 18.74 -11.91
N GLU A 78 21.65 19.73 -12.14
CA GLU A 78 21.65 20.49 -13.39
C GLU A 78 22.92 21.33 -13.54
N ARG A 79 23.41 21.95 -12.46
CA ARG A 79 24.67 22.70 -12.48
C ARG A 79 25.89 21.80 -12.75
N ILE A 80 25.95 20.62 -12.15
CA ILE A 80 27.00 19.62 -12.43
C ILE A 80 26.97 19.25 -13.92
N ARG A 81 25.79 18.96 -14.48
CA ARG A 81 25.65 18.64 -15.90
C ARG A 81 26.12 19.79 -16.82
N GLN A 82 25.84 21.04 -16.46
CA GLN A 82 26.34 22.21 -17.21
C GLN A 82 27.87 22.31 -17.14
N LEU A 83 28.46 22.14 -15.96
CA LEU A 83 29.91 22.18 -15.77
C LEU A 83 30.62 21.04 -16.52
N GLU A 84 30.06 19.84 -16.54
CA GLU A 84 30.55 18.71 -17.32
C GLU A 84 30.55 19.03 -18.83
N PHE A 85 29.51 19.71 -19.31
CA PHE A 85 29.42 20.15 -20.71
C PHE A 85 30.44 21.25 -21.04
N GLU A 86 30.62 22.25 -20.17
CA GLU A 86 31.63 23.30 -20.31
C GLU A 86 33.07 22.73 -20.32
N ALA A 87 33.35 21.75 -19.47
CA ALA A 87 34.64 21.05 -19.42
C ALA A 87 34.93 20.28 -20.71
N LEU A 88 33.91 19.64 -21.31
CA LEU A 88 34.04 18.93 -22.58
C LEU A 88 34.36 19.89 -23.75
N LEU A 89 33.70 21.05 -23.81
CA LEU A 89 33.95 22.08 -24.82
C LEU A 89 35.36 22.68 -24.68
N SER A 90 35.78 22.99 -23.45
CA SER A 90 37.10 23.56 -23.16
C SER A 90 38.24 22.60 -23.54
N SER A 91 38.05 21.30 -23.28
CA SER A 91 39.01 20.25 -23.65
C SER A 91 39.20 20.14 -25.17
N SER A 92 38.14 20.40 -25.94
CA SER A 92 38.18 20.33 -27.41
C SER A 92 38.93 21.49 -28.06
N THR A 93 39.04 22.64 -27.39
CA THR A 93 39.64 23.87 -27.95
C THR A 93 41.15 23.96 -27.65
N SER A 94 41.63 23.24 -26.64
CA SER A 94 43.01 23.33 -26.15
C SER A 94 44.03 22.51 -26.97
N ALA A 95 43.59 21.68 -27.92
CA ALA A 95 44.47 20.83 -28.72
C ALA A 95 45.20 21.55 -29.88
N SER A 96 44.90 22.84 -30.14
CA SER A 96 45.32 23.53 -31.37
C SER A 96 46.47 24.52 -31.23
N THR A 97 47.06 24.71 -30.03
CA THR A 97 48.04 25.78 -29.79
C THR A 97 49.35 25.24 -29.23
N SER A 98 50.09 24.52 -30.08
CA SER A 98 51.53 24.31 -29.92
C SER A 98 52.26 24.68 -31.22
N GLN A 99 52.21 25.97 -31.57
CA GLN A 99 53.17 26.55 -32.51
C GLN A 99 54.44 26.90 -31.74
N SER A 100 55.38 25.93 -31.69
CA SER A 100 56.79 26.25 -31.46
C SER A 100 57.41 26.49 -32.85
N PRO A 101 58.03 27.66 -33.11
CA PRO A 101 58.70 27.91 -34.38
C PRO A 101 60.09 27.25 -34.34
N ALA A 102 60.23 26.10 -34.99
CA ALA A 102 61.51 25.44 -35.24
C ALA A 102 61.47 24.74 -36.61
N PRO A 103 62.63 24.54 -37.27
CA PRO A 103 62.80 24.70 -38.71
C PRO A 103 62.25 23.53 -39.54
N ALA A 104 61.65 23.90 -40.67
CA ALA A 104 61.31 23.12 -41.87
C ALA A 104 61.34 21.58 -41.77
N PRO A 105 60.18 20.92 -41.56
CA PRO A 105 60.02 19.49 -41.78
C PRO A 105 59.47 19.19 -43.18
N ALA A 106 59.88 18.04 -43.69
CA ALA A 106 59.42 17.44 -44.93
C ALA A 106 57.88 17.37 -45.03
N ILE A 107 57.38 17.57 -46.25
CA ILE A 107 55.97 17.51 -46.65
C ILE A 107 55.41 16.13 -46.26
N ALA A 108 54.78 16.05 -45.09
CA ALA A 108 53.97 14.91 -44.72
C ALA A 108 52.61 15.04 -45.42
N PRO A 109 52.08 13.95 -46.02
CA PRO A 109 50.81 13.98 -46.74
C PRO A 109 49.68 14.36 -45.78
N SER A 110 48.88 15.36 -46.17
CA SER A 110 47.69 15.78 -45.43
C SER A 110 46.76 14.57 -45.25
N PRO A 111 46.25 14.31 -44.03
CA PRO A 111 45.30 13.24 -43.81
C PRO A 111 44.06 13.45 -44.67
N CYS A 112 43.57 12.38 -45.28
CA CYS A 112 42.42 12.45 -46.16
C CYS A 112 41.17 12.89 -45.37
N LEU A 113 40.31 13.74 -45.93
CA LEU A 113 39.07 14.19 -45.27
C LEU A 113 38.18 13.00 -44.83
N ASN A 114 38.21 11.90 -45.57
CA ASN A 114 37.52 10.67 -45.20
C ASN A 114 38.11 10.02 -43.93
N CYS A 115 39.43 10.09 -43.74
CA CYS A 115 40.16 9.55 -42.61
C CYS A 115 39.76 10.28 -41.32
N SER A 116 39.59 11.61 -41.39
CA SER A 116 39.10 12.41 -40.25
C SER A 116 37.62 12.13 -39.92
N ALA A 117 36.76 11.92 -40.92
CA ALA A 117 35.35 11.60 -40.70
C ALA A 117 35.18 10.21 -40.08
N GLU A 118 35.96 9.22 -40.52
CA GLU A 118 35.97 7.88 -39.93
C GLU A 118 36.52 7.87 -38.50
N SER A 119 37.55 8.67 -38.22
CA SER A 119 38.09 8.84 -36.86
C SER A 119 37.02 9.44 -35.93
N PHE A 120 36.31 10.48 -36.36
CA PHE A 120 35.23 11.08 -35.59
C PHE A 120 34.08 10.11 -35.33
N LYS A 121 33.66 9.37 -36.35
CA LYS A 121 32.61 8.35 -36.23
C LYS A 121 33.00 7.23 -35.27
N SER A 122 34.25 6.76 -35.35
CA SER A 122 34.81 5.78 -34.41
C SER A 122 34.82 6.31 -32.99
N SER A 123 35.21 7.57 -32.78
CA SER A 123 35.16 8.22 -31.47
C SER A 123 33.74 8.33 -30.91
N MET A 124 32.76 8.67 -31.75
CA MET A 124 31.35 8.72 -31.32
C MET A 124 30.82 7.36 -30.91
N TYR A 125 31.06 6.31 -31.71
CA TYR A 125 30.64 4.95 -31.35
C TYR A 125 31.32 4.47 -30.07
N PHE A 126 32.59 4.82 -29.87
CA PHE A 126 33.30 4.47 -28.64
C PHE A 126 32.62 5.07 -27.40
N VAL A 127 32.25 6.36 -27.43
CA VAL A 127 31.51 7.03 -26.35
C VAL A 127 30.13 6.38 -26.13
N GLN A 128 29.43 6.05 -27.21
CA GLN A 128 28.13 5.38 -27.11
C GLN A 128 28.24 3.99 -26.47
N ILE A 129 29.26 3.21 -26.85
CA ILE A 129 29.55 1.89 -26.26
C ILE A 129 29.83 2.04 -24.76
N GLN A 130 30.67 3.00 -24.36
CA GLN A 130 30.97 3.25 -22.95
C GLN A 130 29.71 3.65 -22.17
N THR A 131 28.85 4.49 -22.75
CA THR A 131 27.59 4.90 -22.11
C THR A 131 26.64 3.72 -21.89
N LEU A 132 26.49 2.86 -22.90
CA LEU A 132 25.66 1.66 -22.79
C LEU A 132 26.23 0.66 -21.78
N GLN A 133 27.55 0.48 -21.75
CA GLN A 133 28.21 -0.36 -20.75
C GLN A 133 27.96 0.15 -19.32
N ALA A 134 28.05 1.46 -19.11
CA ALA A 134 27.74 2.07 -17.81
C ALA A 134 26.28 1.84 -17.40
N GLN A 135 25.33 1.99 -18.34
CA GLN A 135 23.91 1.70 -18.10
C GLN A 135 23.66 0.23 -17.73
N MET A 136 24.33 -0.72 -18.41
CA MET A 136 24.22 -2.14 -18.07
C MET A 136 24.74 -2.46 -16.66
N VAL A 137 25.85 -1.83 -16.26
CA VAL A 137 26.40 -1.99 -14.90
C VAL A 137 25.43 -1.43 -13.87
N GLN A 138 24.83 -0.26 -14.13
CA GLN A 138 23.83 0.34 -13.23
C GLN A 138 22.60 -0.55 -13.07
N LEU A 139 21.99 -1.00 -14.17
CA LEU A 139 20.82 -1.88 -14.12
C LEU A 139 21.11 -3.21 -13.44
N LYS A 140 22.33 -3.74 -13.61
CA LYS A 140 22.76 -4.95 -12.90
C LYS A 140 22.85 -4.73 -11.39
N ALA A 141 23.41 -3.60 -10.97
CA ALA A 141 23.46 -3.24 -9.54
C ALA A 141 22.06 -3.05 -8.95
N GLU A 142 21.14 -2.42 -9.67
CA GLU A 142 19.74 -2.30 -9.26
C GLU A 142 19.07 -3.68 -9.15
N LEU A 143 19.26 -4.55 -10.14
CA LEU A 143 18.74 -5.92 -10.10
C LEU A 143 19.26 -6.70 -8.89
N ASP A 144 20.54 -6.58 -8.57
CA ASP A 144 21.15 -7.26 -7.42
C ASP A 144 20.64 -6.67 -6.09
N LEU A 145 20.40 -5.36 -6.03
CA LEU A 145 19.73 -4.73 -4.89
C LEU A 145 18.32 -5.31 -4.72
N TRP A 146 17.50 -5.34 -5.77
CA TRP A 146 16.15 -5.91 -5.74
C TRP A 146 16.14 -7.39 -5.38
N LYS A 147 17.11 -8.18 -5.86
CA LYS A 147 17.26 -9.59 -5.47
C LYS A 147 17.59 -9.73 -3.98
N SER A 148 18.51 -8.91 -3.47
CA SER A 148 18.88 -8.93 -2.04
C SER A 148 17.70 -8.54 -1.15
N GLU A 149 16.91 -7.58 -1.60
CA GLU A 149 15.72 -7.12 -0.92
C GLU A 149 14.59 -8.17 -0.99
N ALA A 150 14.38 -8.80 -2.14
CA ALA A 150 13.46 -9.93 -2.28
C ALA A 150 13.85 -11.11 -1.38
N ILE A 151 15.15 -11.42 -1.22
CA ILE A 151 15.62 -12.44 -0.27
C ILE A 151 15.31 -12.01 1.17
N ARG A 152 15.49 -10.74 1.50
CA ARG A 152 15.15 -10.18 2.82
C ARG A 152 13.66 -10.31 3.14
N TYR A 153 12.78 -10.18 2.15
CA TYR A 153 11.34 -10.42 2.31
C TYR A 153 10.93 -11.91 2.24
N ARG A 154 11.73 -12.77 1.60
CA ARG A 154 11.48 -14.22 1.50
C ARG A 154 11.96 -15.02 2.71
N ALA A 155 13.04 -14.60 3.36
CA ALA A 155 13.57 -15.26 4.57
C ALA A 155 12.56 -15.31 5.75
N PRO A 156 11.75 -14.27 6.02
CA PRO A 156 10.69 -14.32 7.03
C PRO A 156 9.64 -15.39 6.74
N LEU A 157 9.28 -15.62 5.48
CA LEU A 157 8.28 -16.63 5.10
C LEU A 157 8.78 -18.05 5.43
N ALA A 158 10.06 -18.34 5.20
CA ALA A 158 10.66 -19.62 5.55
C ALA A 158 10.75 -19.84 7.08
N LEU A 159 11.07 -18.78 7.84
CA LEU A 159 11.07 -18.83 9.29
C LEU A 159 9.66 -19.01 9.88
N ILE A 160 8.65 -18.41 9.24
CA ILE A 160 7.23 -18.59 9.62
C ILE A 160 6.77 -20.02 9.36
N THR A 161 7.18 -20.65 8.25
CA THR A 161 6.86 -22.07 7.97
C THR A 161 7.58 -23.05 8.89
N ALA A 162 8.73 -22.67 9.45
CA ALA A 162 9.50 -23.48 10.39
C ALA A 162 9.07 -23.27 11.86
N SER A 163 8.17 -22.31 12.13
CA SER A 163 7.69 -22.06 13.50
C SER A 163 6.96 -23.30 14.04
N PRO A 164 7.26 -23.75 15.27
CA PRO A 164 6.58 -24.88 15.88
C PRO A 164 5.07 -24.67 15.80
N HIS A 165 4.38 -25.75 15.45
CA HIS A 165 2.95 -25.79 15.14
C HIS A 165 2.17 -24.82 16.03
N PHE A 166 1.47 -23.85 15.44
CA PHE A 166 0.78 -22.76 16.16
C PHE A 166 -0.04 -23.22 17.38
N ARG A 167 -0.65 -24.41 17.30
CA ARG A 167 -1.36 -25.09 18.39
C ARG A 167 -0.50 -25.41 19.62
N HIS A 168 0.80 -25.63 19.44
CA HIS A 168 1.74 -25.95 20.52
C HIS A 168 2.11 -24.70 21.33
N VAL A 169 2.12 -23.53 20.70
CA VAL A 169 2.47 -22.26 21.37
C VAL A 169 1.26 -21.65 22.10
N HIS A 170 0.08 -21.71 21.48
CA HIS A 170 -1.10 -20.99 21.98
C HIS A 170 -2.26 -21.89 22.41
N GLY A 171 -2.14 -23.20 22.25
CA GLY A 171 -3.22 -24.14 22.53
C GLY A 171 -4.35 -24.12 21.48
N PRO A 172 -5.43 -24.89 21.72
CA PRO A 172 -6.62 -24.86 20.87
C PRO A 172 -7.36 -23.53 21.01
N ILE A 173 -7.96 -23.07 19.91
CA ILE A 173 -8.81 -21.86 19.92
C ILE A 173 -10.14 -22.13 20.64
N GLU A 174 -10.58 -21.20 21.49
CA GLU A 174 -11.81 -21.31 22.27
C GLU A 174 -13.03 -20.88 21.47
N VAL A 175 -13.52 -21.75 20.58
CA VAL A 175 -14.66 -21.43 19.69
C VAL A 175 -16.02 -21.76 20.30
N GLU A 176 -16.10 -22.67 21.27
CA GLU A 176 -17.38 -23.19 21.75
C GLU A 176 -18.14 -22.17 22.61
N THR A 177 -17.44 -21.42 23.46
CA THR A 177 -18.06 -20.33 24.23
C THR A 177 -18.65 -19.27 23.29
N THR A 178 -17.93 -18.91 22.22
CA THR A 178 -18.42 -17.96 21.21
C THR A 178 -19.60 -18.52 20.43
N ARG A 179 -19.57 -19.82 20.08
CA ARG A 179 -20.69 -20.50 19.44
C ARG A 179 -21.95 -20.38 20.29
N ILE A 180 -21.86 -20.69 21.58
CA ILE A 180 -22.98 -20.58 22.52
C ILE A 180 -23.48 -19.13 22.61
N LEU A 181 -22.58 -18.15 22.77
CA LEU A 181 -22.94 -16.73 22.82
C LEU A 181 -23.66 -16.28 21.55
N MET A 182 -23.15 -16.62 20.37
CA MET A 182 -23.76 -16.25 19.09
C MET A 182 -25.10 -16.96 18.86
N LYS A 183 -25.20 -18.25 19.18
CA LYS A 183 -26.44 -19.03 19.06
C LYS A 183 -27.50 -18.63 20.10
N SER A 184 -27.13 -17.90 21.15
CA SER A 184 -28.10 -17.30 22.09
C SER A 184 -28.83 -16.10 21.49
N ILE A 185 -28.31 -15.51 20.40
CA ILE A 185 -28.92 -14.40 19.69
C ILE A 185 -30.11 -14.92 18.88
N PRO A 186 -31.33 -14.35 19.02
CA PRO A 186 -32.54 -14.89 18.40
C PRO A 186 -32.43 -15.10 16.89
N SER A 187 -31.86 -14.14 16.15
CA SER A 187 -31.69 -14.23 14.69
C SER A 187 -30.72 -15.32 14.25
N LEU A 188 -29.79 -15.74 15.13
CA LEU A 188 -28.74 -16.70 14.81
C LEU A 188 -28.90 -18.07 15.46
N LYS A 189 -29.97 -18.29 16.25
CA LYS A 189 -30.17 -19.52 17.04
C LYS A 189 -30.01 -20.80 16.22
N ASN A 190 -30.48 -20.79 14.98
CA ASN A 190 -30.40 -21.92 14.05
C ASN A 190 -29.50 -21.64 12.83
N SER A 191 -28.74 -20.55 12.85
CA SER A 191 -27.90 -20.14 11.71
C SER A 191 -26.69 -21.05 11.57
N LYS A 192 -26.54 -21.71 10.42
CA LYS A 192 -25.33 -22.48 10.09
C LYS A 192 -24.10 -21.59 9.87
N ASN A 193 -24.30 -20.31 9.54
CA ASN A 193 -23.20 -19.40 9.19
C ASN A 193 -22.31 -19.11 10.40
N VAL A 194 -22.88 -19.12 11.62
CA VAL A 194 -22.10 -19.09 12.87
C VAL A 194 -21.08 -20.23 12.91
N ASP A 195 -21.53 -21.44 12.57
CA ASP A 195 -20.68 -22.62 12.62
C ASP A 195 -19.61 -22.59 11.54
N VAL A 196 -19.96 -22.10 10.34
CA VAL A 196 -19.02 -21.91 9.21
C VAL A 196 -17.93 -20.89 9.53
N VAL A 197 -18.30 -19.74 10.11
CA VAL A 197 -17.34 -18.70 10.53
C VAL A 197 -16.34 -19.27 11.54
N LEU A 198 -16.83 -19.89 12.61
CA LEU A 198 -15.96 -20.44 13.65
C LEU A 198 -15.12 -21.62 13.15
N GLN A 199 -15.65 -22.41 12.21
CA GLN A 199 -14.91 -23.48 11.56
C GLN A 199 -13.76 -22.92 10.70
N HIS A 200 -14.00 -21.90 9.88
CA HIS A 200 -12.95 -21.29 9.07
C HIS A 200 -11.82 -20.69 9.92
N ILE A 201 -12.14 -20.08 11.07
CA ILE A 201 -11.13 -19.59 12.01
C ILE A 201 -10.38 -20.77 12.62
N SER A 202 -11.07 -21.82 13.04
CA SER A 202 -10.46 -23.05 13.59
C SER A 202 -9.52 -23.74 12.59
N ASP A 203 -9.95 -23.87 11.34
CA ASP A 203 -9.16 -24.47 10.27
C ASP A 203 -7.90 -23.67 10.02
N ARG A 204 -7.99 -22.34 10.08
CA ARG A 204 -6.80 -21.48 9.93
C ARG A 204 -5.75 -21.71 10.98
N VAL A 205 -6.18 -21.89 12.23
CA VAL A 205 -5.30 -22.20 13.36
C VAL A 205 -4.65 -23.59 13.21
N ARG A 206 -5.29 -24.51 12.47
CA ARG A 206 -4.81 -25.88 12.23
C ARG A 206 -3.91 -26.02 11.00
N GLU A 207 -4.15 -25.23 9.96
CA GLU A 207 -3.38 -25.27 8.72
C GLU A 207 -1.90 -24.95 8.97
N ARG A 208 -1.00 -25.87 8.56
CA ARG A 208 0.45 -25.67 8.63
C ARG A 208 0.95 -24.71 7.56
N GLU A 209 0.32 -24.73 6.40
CA GLU A 209 0.78 -24.02 5.23
C GLU A 209 -0.03 -22.75 5.02
N MET A 210 0.63 -21.62 5.21
CA MET A 210 0.03 -20.30 5.02
C MET A 210 0.13 -19.82 3.57
N LEU A 211 -0.01 -20.74 2.60
CA LEU A 211 0.21 -20.43 1.18
C LEU A 211 -0.91 -19.57 0.57
N LYS A 212 -2.10 -19.56 1.18
CA LYS A 212 -3.30 -18.91 0.63
C LYS A 212 -4.05 -18.02 1.63
N PRO A 213 -3.39 -17.04 2.27
CA PRO A 213 -4.01 -16.20 3.31
C PRO A 213 -5.15 -15.34 2.74
N LYS A 214 -5.02 -14.87 1.49
CA LYS A 214 -6.03 -14.06 0.81
C LYS A 214 -7.30 -14.85 0.51
N GLU A 215 -7.16 -16.06 -0.02
CA GLU A 215 -8.32 -16.93 -0.30
C GLU A 215 -9.05 -17.32 0.99
N TRP A 216 -8.30 -17.63 2.06
CA TRP A 216 -8.88 -17.90 3.36
C TRP A 216 -9.63 -16.67 3.92
N LEU A 217 -9.01 -15.50 3.94
CA LEU A 217 -9.66 -14.30 4.46
C LEU A 217 -10.92 -13.96 3.65
N ALA A 218 -10.87 -14.09 2.32
CA ALA A 218 -12.03 -13.88 1.46
C ALA A 218 -13.17 -14.88 1.77
N ARG A 219 -12.85 -16.11 2.18
CA ARG A 219 -13.86 -17.09 2.66
C ARG A 219 -14.43 -16.68 4.02
N CYS A 220 -13.59 -16.28 4.98
CA CYS A 220 -14.03 -15.77 6.27
C CYS A 220 -14.94 -14.55 6.13
N MET A 221 -14.52 -13.54 5.37
CA MET A 221 -15.29 -12.31 5.15
C MET A 221 -16.64 -12.60 4.52
N ARG A 222 -16.72 -13.52 3.55
CA ARG A 222 -17.99 -13.97 2.98
C ARG A 222 -18.89 -14.61 4.03
N ALA A 223 -18.36 -15.56 4.81
CA ALA A 223 -19.13 -16.20 5.88
C ALA A 223 -19.61 -15.21 6.95
N PHE A 224 -18.82 -14.18 7.27
CA PHE A 224 -19.25 -13.08 8.13
C PHE A 224 -20.39 -12.28 7.52
N THR A 225 -20.28 -11.88 6.24
CA THR A 225 -21.35 -11.17 5.54
C THR A 225 -22.64 -11.98 5.54
N ASP A 226 -22.59 -13.25 5.17
CA ASP A 226 -23.74 -14.15 5.15
C ASP A 226 -24.39 -14.28 6.56
N MET A 227 -23.58 -14.32 7.62
CA MET A 227 -24.07 -14.30 9.00
C MET A 227 -24.72 -12.97 9.39
N PHE A 228 -24.14 -11.83 8.99
CA PHE A 228 -24.68 -10.50 9.28
C PHE A 228 -25.96 -10.19 8.49
N ASP A 229 -26.13 -10.79 7.32
CA ASP A 229 -27.35 -10.67 6.51
C ASP A 229 -28.54 -11.42 7.15
N GLU A 230 -28.29 -12.48 7.91
CA GLU A 230 -29.31 -13.16 8.72
C GLU A 230 -29.67 -12.41 10.02
N CYS A 231 -28.88 -11.40 10.40
CA CYS A 231 -29.08 -10.65 11.65
C CYS A 231 -30.03 -9.46 11.48
N THR A 232 -30.90 -9.24 12.47
CA THR A 232 -31.57 -7.95 12.65
C THR A 232 -30.54 -6.87 13.00
N VAL A 233 -30.84 -5.60 12.73
CA VAL A 233 -29.91 -4.48 13.04
C VAL A 233 -29.48 -4.47 14.50
N MET A 234 -30.40 -4.77 15.43
CA MET A 234 -30.09 -4.84 16.86
C MET A 234 -29.23 -6.05 17.22
N ASP A 235 -29.44 -7.18 16.57
CA ASP A 235 -28.66 -8.40 16.82
C ASP A 235 -27.24 -8.31 16.26
N ARG A 236 -27.01 -7.51 15.20
CA ARG A 236 -25.64 -7.23 14.70
C ARG A 236 -24.73 -6.67 15.78
N LEU A 237 -25.23 -5.80 16.66
CA LEU A 237 -24.45 -5.25 17.77
C LEU A 237 -24.03 -6.34 18.76
N LYS A 238 -24.93 -7.26 19.11
CA LYS A 238 -24.63 -8.40 19.99
C LYS A 238 -23.62 -9.36 19.37
N VAL A 239 -23.68 -9.57 18.06
CA VAL A 239 -22.67 -10.35 17.32
C VAL A 239 -21.29 -9.70 17.43
N ILE A 240 -21.21 -8.37 17.26
CA ILE A 240 -19.95 -7.63 17.41
C ILE A 240 -19.40 -7.76 18.84
N GLU A 241 -20.25 -7.65 19.86
CA GLU A 241 -19.85 -7.87 21.26
C GLU A 241 -19.35 -9.29 21.51
N ALA A 242 -20.06 -10.31 21.01
CA ALA A 242 -19.63 -11.71 21.11
C ALA A 242 -18.29 -11.94 20.39
N MET A 243 -18.08 -11.33 19.23
CA MET A 243 -16.80 -11.36 18.52
C MET A 243 -15.69 -10.65 19.31
N ALA A 244 -15.97 -9.51 19.95
CA ALA A 244 -14.98 -8.80 20.76
C ALA A 244 -14.51 -9.67 21.95
N VAL A 245 -15.44 -10.35 22.63
CA VAL A 245 -15.11 -11.33 23.68
C VAL A 245 -14.27 -12.48 23.12
N PHE A 246 -14.63 -12.99 21.93
CA PHE A 246 -13.86 -14.05 21.27
C PHE A 246 -12.44 -13.61 20.93
N TYR A 247 -12.25 -12.38 20.42
CA TYR A 247 -10.94 -11.81 20.14
C TYR A 247 -10.10 -11.70 21.41
N GLU A 248 -10.65 -11.20 22.51
CA GLU A 248 -9.93 -11.04 23.77
C GLU A 248 -9.48 -12.39 24.36
N ARG A 249 -10.37 -13.39 24.34
CA ARG A 249 -10.06 -14.74 24.83
C ARG A 249 -8.99 -15.45 23.99
N ASN A 250 -8.91 -15.14 22.71
CA ASN A 250 -7.97 -15.74 21.76
C ASN A 250 -6.93 -14.74 21.28
N LYS A 251 -6.59 -13.73 22.10
CA LYS A 251 -5.73 -12.60 21.71
C LYS A 251 -4.35 -13.03 21.21
N ASN A 252 -3.82 -14.14 21.73
CA ASN A 252 -2.54 -14.67 21.28
C ASN A 252 -2.64 -15.22 19.86
N HIS A 253 -3.73 -15.94 19.56
CA HIS A 253 -3.97 -16.45 18.22
C HIS A 253 -4.18 -15.31 17.22
N PHE A 254 -4.98 -14.33 17.59
CA PHE A 254 -5.26 -13.18 16.73
C PHE A 254 -4.08 -12.23 16.59
N GLY A 255 -3.29 -12.02 17.64
CA GLY A 255 -2.06 -11.21 17.57
C GLY A 255 -1.08 -11.74 16.54
N PHE A 256 -0.89 -13.07 16.49
CA PHE A 256 -0.11 -13.70 15.44
C PHE A 256 -0.75 -13.55 14.06
N LEU A 257 -2.06 -13.76 13.93
CA LEU A 257 -2.76 -13.60 12.65
C LEU A 257 -2.69 -12.15 12.14
N TYR A 258 -2.75 -11.16 13.02
CA TYR A 258 -2.60 -9.74 12.69
C TYR A 258 -1.16 -9.38 12.29
N ASP A 259 -0.15 -9.83 13.04
CA ASP A 259 1.25 -9.62 12.68
C ASP A 259 1.57 -10.27 11.31
N LEU A 260 1.06 -11.48 11.08
CA LEU A 260 1.15 -12.13 9.78
C LEU A 260 0.43 -11.32 8.70
N TRP A 261 -0.77 -10.81 8.98
CA TRP A 261 -1.54 -10.00 8.06
C TRP A 261 -0.83 -8.71 7.68
N ASP A 262 -0.30 -7.97 8.66
CA ASP A 262 0.44 -6.74 8.45
C ASP A 262 1.66 -6.99 7.57
N ARG A 263 2.36 -8.11 7.79
CA ARG A 263 3.45 -8.55 6.90
C ARG A 263 2.96 -8.86 5.48
N PHE A 264 1.80 -9.51 5.32
CA PHE A 264 1.24 -9.80 3.99
C PHE A 264 0.76 -8.55 3.25
N VAL A 265 0.18 -7.58 3.96
CA VAL A 265 -0.25 -6.30 3.39
C VAL A 265 0.95 -5.43 3.06
N ALA A 266 1.95 -5.38 3.94
CA ALA A 266 3.20 -4.62 3.74
C ALA A 266 4.03 -5.12 2.54
N ILE A 267 3.83 -6.36 2.09
CA ILE A 267 4.49 -6.86 0.87
C ILE A 267 4.00 -6.12 -0.40
N GLU A 268 2.88 -5.38 -0.32
CA GLU A 268 2.38 -4.35 -1.27
C GLU A 268 2.36 -4.64 -2.80
N PRO A 269 1.49 -3.92 -3.55
CA PRO A 269 0.82 -4.45 -4.73
C PRO A 269 1.50 -4.07 -6.05
N THR A 270 2.83 -4.09 -6.13
CA THR A 270 3.50 -3.58 -7.36
C THR A 270 3.25 -4.42 -8.62
N ASN A 271 2.67 -5.62 -8.49
CA ASN A 271 2.35 -6.48 -9.64
C ASN A 271 0.93 -7.06 -9.65
N LEU A 272 0.05 -6.64 -8.74
CA LEU A 272 -1.35 -7.06 -8.84
C LEU A 272 -2.04 -6.14 -9.85
N LYS A 273 -2.26 -6.65 -11.06
CA LYS A 273 -3.19 -6.03 -12.01
C LYS A 273 -4.47 -5.70 -11.24
N PRO A 274 -4.97 -4.45 -11.28
CA PRO A 274 -6.23 -4.12 -10.65
C PRO A 274 -7.27 -5.11 -11.16
N ILE A 275 -7.90 -5.85 -10.24
CA ILE A 275 -9.01 -6.72 -10.58
C ILE A 275 -10.10 -5.77 -11.07
N ASN A 276 -10.28 -5.71 -12.38
CA ASN A 276 -11.27 -4.87 -13.03
C ASN A 276 -12.64 -5.52 -12.83
N LEU A 277 -13.15 -5.41 -11.59
CA LEU A 277 -14.47 -5.86 -11.21
C LEU A 277 -15.48 -4.92 -11.85
N ASP A 278 -16.17 -5.42 -12.86
CA ASP A 278 -17.26 -4.71 -13.51
C ASP A 278 -18.43 -4.57 -12.53
N LEU A 279 -18.50 -3.39 -11.89
CA LEU A 279 -19.52 -3.04 -10.91
C LEU A 279 -20.92 -2.86 -11.53
N SER A 280 -21.07 -2.99 -12.85
CA SER A 280 -22.38 -3.01 -13.50
C SER A 280 -23.04 -4.40 -13.45
N LYS A 281 -22.27 -5.48 -13.21
CA LYS A 281 -22.81 -6.85 -13.24
C LYS A 281 -23.48 -7.26 -11.93
N PRO A 282 -24.54 -8.09 -11.96
CA PRO A 282 -25.15 -8.63 -10.74
C PRO A 282 -24.18 -9.55 -9.96
N ASN A 283 -24.33 -9.61 -8.64
CA ASN A 283 -23.39 -10.27 -7.73
C ASN A 283 -23.03 -11.72 -8.13
N HIS A 284 -24.00 -12.50 -8.60
CA HIS A 284 -23.75 -13.90 -9.01
C HIS A 284 -22.79 -14.01 -10.21
N GLN A 285 -22.78 -13.04 -11.14
CA GLN A 285 -21.85 -13.03 -12.28
C GLN A 285 -20.44 -12.57 -11.88
N ARG A 286 -20.34 -11.63 -10.94
CA ARG A 286 -19.04 -11.25 -10.36
C ARG A 286 -18.38 -12.43 -9.66
N MET A 287 -19.18 -13.26 -9.00
CA MET A 287 -18.72 -14.48 -8.33
C MET A 287 -18.19 -15.54 -9.30
N GLN A 288 -18.76 -15.65 -10.50
CA GLN A 288 -18.23 -16.54 -11.54
C GLN A 288 -16.90 -16.05 -12.11
N GLN A 289 -16.69 -14.73 -12.20
CA GLN A 289 -15.41 -14.16 -12.66
C GLN A 289 -14.27 -14.41 -11.66
N LEU A 290 -14.53 -14.30 -10.35
CA LEU A 290 -13.52 -14.53 -9.31
C LEU A 290 -13.14 -16.02 -9.16
N ASN A 291 -14.03 -16.94 -9.54
CA ASN A 291 -13.80 -18.38 -9.43
C ASN A 291 -13.31 -19.01 -10.75
N SER A 292 -13.11 -18.22 -11.82
CA SER A 292 -12.61 -18.75 -13.09
C SER A 292 -11.10 -19.00 -13.02
N PRO A 293 -10.63 -20.23 -13.28
CA PRO A 293 -9.21 -20.60 -13.22
C PRO A 293 -8.32 -19.84 -14.21
N SER A 294 -8.90 -19.11 -15.17
CA SER A 294 -8.20 -18.40 -16.24
C SER A 294 -7.54 -17.07 -15.84
N SER A 295 -7.73 -16.58 -14.60
CA SER A 295 -7.23 -15.26 -14.18
C SER A 295 -5.80 -15.27 -13.60
N ILE A 296 -5.19 -16.45 -13.46
CA ILE A 296 -3.83 -16.63 -12.93
C ILE A 296 -3.04 -17.48 -13.93
N LEU A 297 -2.71 -16.91 -15.10
CA LEU A 297 -1.66 -17.50 -15.93
C LEU A 297 -0.30 -17.17 -15.29
N PRO A 298 0.55 -18.16 -15.01
CA PRO A 298 1.92 -17.89 -14.59
C PRO A 298 2.64 -17.08 -15.68
N PRO A 299 3.58 -16.18 -15.32
CA PRO A 299 4.35 -15.45 -16.31
C PRO A 299 5.03 -16.44 -17.25
N GLU A 300 4.81 -16.30 -18.56
CA GLU A 300 5.49 -17.12 -19.57
C GLU A 300 6.99 -16.95 -19.39
N VAL A 301 7.67 -18.04 -19.04
CA VAL A 301 9.12 -18.10 -19.01
C VAL A 301 9.56 -18.08 -20.47
N PRO A 302 10.33 -17.08 -20.93
CA PRO A 302 10.84 -17.07 -22.29
C PRO A 302 11.70 -18.31 -22.49
N LYS A 303 11.36 -19.11 -23.50
CA LYS A 303 12.18 -20.24 -23.94
C LYS A 303 13.47 -19.66 -24.53
N LEU A 304 14.59 -20.02 -23.91
CA LEU A 304 15.95 -19.78 -24.41
C LEU A 304 16.20 -20.59 -25.69
#